data_AF-A0ABC7ZT94-F1
#
_entry.id   AF-A0ABC7ZT94-F1
#
_cell.length_a   1.000
_cell.length_b   1.000
_cell.length_c   1.000
_cell.angle_alpha   90.00
_cell.angle_beta   90.00
_cell.angle_gamma   90.00
#
_symmetry.space_group_name_H-M   'P 1'
#
loop_
_entity.id
_entity.type
_entity.pdbx_description
1 polymer ?
#
loop_
_entity_poly.entity_id
_entity_poly.type
_entity_poly.pdbx_seq_one_letter_code
_entity_poly.pdbx_strand_id
1 'polypeptide(L)' 'MFGFDKLITPKIINVLYGITMLLLVVAAIITFVNGKAAGALVLLLCAVFCRIFFECIMVSFKNNEYLRRIAEALEANKQ' A
#
# COMPACT_ATOMS: atom_id res chain seq x y z
N MET A 1 -6.18 3.90 -26.59
CA MET A 1 -6.54 3.98 -25.17
C MET A 1 -5.32 3.52 -24.39
N PHE A 2 -4.69 4.38 -23.58
CA PHE A 2 -3.43 4.06 -22.90
C PHE A 2 -3.55 2.71 -22.17
N GLY A 3 -2.77 1.73 -22.62
CA GLY A 3 -2.75 0.38 -22.08
C GLY A 3 -2.23 0.38 -20.66
N PHE A 4 -3.13 0.48 -19.70
CA PHE A 4 -2.94 0.07 -18.30
C PHE A 4 -3.06 -1.46 -18.16
N ASP A 5 -2.61 -2.23 -19.16
CA ASP A 5 -2.80 -3.68 -19.25
C ASP A 5 -1.88 -4.52 -18.37
N LYS A 6 -1.05 -3.88 -17.55
CA LYS A 6 -0.40 -4.56 -16.45
C LYS A 6 -0.66 -3.80 -15.18
N LEU A 7 -1.18 -4.53 -14.19
CA LEU A 7 -1.24 -4.19 -12.78
C LEU A 7 0.17 -3.95 -12.20
N ILE A 8 0.92 -3.00 -12.76
CA ILE A 8 2.17 -2.49 -12.18
C ILE A 8 1.83 -1.75 -10.88
N THR A 9 0.62 -1.16 -10.79
CA THR A 9 0.13 -0.37 -9.65
C THR A 9 0.26 -1.08 -8.29
N PRO A 10 -0.27 -2.30 -8.06
CA PRO A 10 -0.09 -2.99 -6.78
C PRO A 10 1.38 -3.30 -6.47
N LYS A 11 2.21 -3.59 -7.48
CA LYS A 11 3.64 -3.85 -7.28
C LYS A 11 4.42 -2.59 -6.90
N ILE A 12 4.10 -1.45 -7.52
CA ILE A 12 4.66 -0.12 -7.14
C ILE A 12 4.26 0.23 -5.71
N ILE A 13 2.99 0.04 -5.35
CA ILE A 13 2.49 0.34 -3.99
C ILE A 13 3.22 -0.51 -2.95
N ASN A 14 3.48 -1.79 -3.24
CA ASN A 14 4.25 -2.65 -2.34
C ASN A 14 5.71 -2.17 -2.16
N VAL A 15 6.37 -1.71 -3.22
CA VAL A 15 7.72 -1.13 -3.13
C VAL A 15 7.69 0.18 -2.32
N LEU A 16 6.72 1.04 -2.58
CA LEU A 16 6.54 2.30 -1.85
C LEU A 16 6.28 2.04 -0.36
N TYR A 17 5.42 1.07 -0.04
CA TYR A 17 5.18 0.61 1.32
C TYR A 17 6.49 0.21 2.01
N GLY A 18 7.31 -0.63 1.36
CA GLY A 18 8.60 -1.07 1.91
C GLY A 18 9.54 0.08 2.21
N ILE A 19 9.68 1.04 1.28
CA ILE A 19 10.50 2.24 1.47
C ILE A 19 9.96 3.08 2.63
N THR A 20 8.64 3.34 2.65
CA THR A 20 8.00 4.18 3.67
C THR A 20 8.16 3.56 5.07
N MET A 21 7.97 2.24 5.20
CA MET A 21 8.18 1.53 6.46
C MET A 21 9.63 1.60 6.92
N LEU A 22 10.59 1.41 6.02
CA LEU A 22 12.02 1.49 6.35
C LEU A 22 12.38 2.90 6.85
N LEU A 23 11.87 3.95 6.19
CA LEU A 23 12.07 5.33 6.61
C LEU A 23 11.46 5.60 7.99
N LEU A 24 10.24 5.13 8.27
CA LEU A 24 9.59 5.32 9.58
C LEU A 24 10.36 4.61 10.69
N VAL A 25 10.88 3.40 10.45
CA VAL A 25 11.70 2.67 11.43
C VAL A 25 13.01 3.40 11.69
N VAL A 26 13.72 3.85 10.65
CA VAL A 26 14.96 4.62 10.79
C VAL A 26 14.70 5.93 11.55
N ALA A 27 13.63 6.65 11.23
CA ALA A 27 13.23 7.87 11.92
C ALA A 27 12.91 7.61 13.40
N ALA A 28 12.24 6.50 13.73
CA ALA A 28 11.94 6.11 15.10
C ALA A 28 13.23 5.85 15.90
N ILE A 29 14.20 5.13 15.31
CA ILE A 29 15.50 4.85 15.93
C ILE A 29 16.26 6.15 16.19
N ILE A 30 16.38 7.03 15.19
CA ILE A 30 17.06 8.32 15.35
C ILE A 30 16.40 9.16 16.44
N THR A 31 15.06 9.20 16.46
CA THR A 31 14.29 9.95 17.46
C THR A 31 14.50 9.40 18.86
N PHE A 32 14.59 8.08 19.01
CA PHE A 32 14.86 7.41 20.28
C PHE A 32 16.27 7.71 20.80
N VAL A 33 17.28 7.61 19.94
CA VAL A 33 18.69 7.91 20.29
C VAL A 33 18.87 9.37 20.70
N ASN A 34 18.09 10.30 20.14
CA ASN A 34 18.06 11.71 20.53
C ASN A 34 17.29 11.97 21.85
N GLY A 35 16.93 10.94 22.61
CA GLY A 35 16.25 11.06 23.91
C GLY A 35 14.75 11.38 23.84
N LYS A 36 14.16 11.43 22.65
CA LYS A 36 12.73 11.73 22.45
C LYS A 36 11.89 10.45 22.41
N ALA A 37 11.84 9.72 23.52
CA ALA A 37 11.15 8.42 23.62
C ALA A 37 9.67 8.49 23.19
N ALA A 38 8.95 9.54 23.59
CA ALA A 38 7.56 9.74 23.17
C ALA A 38 7.41 9.90 21.65
N GLY A 39 8.33 10.63 21.00
CA GLY A 39 8.32 10.80 19.55
C GLY A 39 8.60 9.50 18.80
N ALA A 40 9.51 8.67 19.31
CA ALA A 40 9.78 7.34 18.75
C ALA A 40 8.55 6.42 18.85
N LEU A 41 7.81 6.49 19.97
CA LEU A 41 6.60 5.70 20.17
C LEU A 41 5.46 6.13 19.22
N VAL A 42 5.31 7.43 18.98
CA VAL A 42 4.38 7.96 17.97
C VAL A 42 4.76 7.48 16.56
N LEU A 43 6.05 7.48 16.21
CA LEU A 43 6.51 7.00 14.90
C LEU A 43 6.25 5.50 14.69
N LEU A 44 6.40 4.69 15.73
CA LEU A 44 6.01 3.27 15.68
C LEU A 44 4.50 3.10 15.49
N LEU A 45 3.68 3.90 16.18
CA LEU A 45 2.23 3.94 15.94
C LEU A 45 1.90 4.32 14.49
N CYS A 46 2.54 5.37 13.96
CA CYS A 46 2.40 5.76 12.56
C CYS A 46 2.80 4.64 11.59
N ALA A 47 3.83 3.85 11.90
CA ALA A 47 4.22 2.70 11.08
C ALA A 47 3.12 1.62 11.03
N VAL A 48 2.45 1.36 12.16
CA VAL A 48 1.29 0.44 12.19
C VAL A 48 0.14 0.98 11.33
N PHE A 49 -0.21 2.26 11.46
CA PHE A 49 -1.24 2.87 10.62
C PHE A 49 -0.87 2.87 9.14
N CYS A 50 0.41 3.12 8.82
CA CYS A 50 0.94 3.06 7.46
C CYS A 50 0.72 1.68 6.84
N ARG A 51 0.98 0.60 7.60
CA ARG A 51 0.70 -0.77 7.15
C ARG A 51 -0.78 -0.99 6.82
N ILE A 52 -1.67 -0.62 7.73
CA ILE A 52 -3.12 -0.77 7.53
C ILE A 52 -3.56 0.00 6.29
N PHE A 53 -3.08 1.24 6.13
CA PHE A 53 -3.42 2.09 4.99
C PHE A 53 -2.98 1.47 3.65
N PHE A 54 -1.73 0.99 3.55
CA PHE A 54 -1.22 0.37 2.33
C PHE A 54 -1.92 -0.97 2.00
N GLU A 55 -2.26 -1.77 3.01
CA GLU A 55 -3.06 -2.99 2.83
C GLU A 55 -4.45 -2.67 2.29
N CYS A 56 -5.13 -1.65 2.84
CA CYS A 56 -6.43 -1.18 2.35
C CYS A 56 -6.36 -0.76 0.87
N ILE A 57 -5.35 0.02 0.48
CA ILE A 57 -5.18 0.43 -0.91
C ILE A 57 -5.02 -0.79 -1.83
N MET A 58 -4.17 -1.75 -1.45
CA MET A 58 -3.97 -2.97 -2.24
C MET A 58 -5.26 -3.80 -2.39
N VAL A 59 -6.06 -3.90 -1.33
CA VAL A 59 -7.37 -4.55 -1.36
C VAL A 59 -8.32 -3.84 -2.32
N SER A 60 -8.37 -2.51 -2.30
CA SER A 60 -9.20 -1.73 -3.24
C SER A 60 -8.81 -1.98 -4.70
N PHE A 61 -7.50 -2.05 -5.01
CA PHE A 61 -7.05 -2.39 -6.36
C PHE A 61 -7.44 -3.81 -6.79
N LYS A 62 -7.33 -4.79 -5.89
CA LYS A 62 -7.79 -6.16 -6.16
C LYS A 62 -9.30 -6.21 -6.41
N ASN A 63 -10.09 -5.47 -5.63
CA ASN A 63 -11.54 -5.39 -5.84
C ASN A 63 -11.89 -4.82 -7.21
N ASN A 64 -11.19 -3.77 -7.65
CA ASN A 64 -11.37 -3.20 -8.98
C ASN A 64 -10.99 -4.20 -10.09
N GLU A 65 -9.94 -4.99 -9.89
CA GLU A 65 -9.56 -6.05 -10.83
C GLU A 65 -10.64 -7.15 -10.94
N TYR A 66 -11.22 -7.58 -9.80
CA TYR A 66 -12.31 -8.56 -9.80
C TYR A 66 -13.55 -8.04 -10.52
N LEU A 67 -13.94 -6.77 -10.29
CA LEU A 67 -15.05 -6.16 -11.01
C LEU A 67 -14.80 -6.12 -12.52
N ARG A 68 -13.57 -5.80 -12.95
CA ARG A 68 -13.19 -5.83 -14.36
C ARG A 68 -13.35 -7.23 -14.97
N ARG A 69 -12.85 -8.26 -14.29
CA ARG A 69 -12.97 -9.66 -14.74
C ARG A 69 -14.43 -10.12 -14.83
N ILE A 70 -15.28 -9.69 -13.90
CA ILE A 70 -16.72 -10.01 -13.93
C ILE A 70 -17.40 -9.34 -15.13
N ALA A 71 -17.06 -8.07 -15.42
CA ALA A 71 -17.58 -7.36 -16.58
C ALA A 71 -17.16 -8.03 -17.90
N GLU A 72 -15.87 -8.36 -18.04
CA GLU A 72 -15.34 -9.08 -19.21
C GLU A 72 -16.03 -10.45 -19.41
N ALA A 73 -16.24 -11.21 -18.33
CA ALA A 73 -16.93 -12.50 -18.38
C ALA A 73 -18.42 -12.37 -18.74
N LEU A 74 -19.08 -11.30 -18.32
CA LEU A 74 -20.48 -11.03 -18.66
C LEU A 74 -20.64 -10.66 -20.13
N GLU A 75 -19.69 -9.88 -20.69
CA GLU A 75 -19.67 -9.52 -22.11
C GLU A 75 -19.43 -10.75 -23.00
N ALA A 76 -18.52 -11.64 -22.60
CA ALA A 76 -18.23 -12.87 -23.34
C ALA A 76 -19.41 -13.87 -23.37
N ASN A 77 -20.25 -13.91 -22.33
CA ASN A 77 -21.46 -14.75 -22.31
C ASN A 77 -22.63 -14.17 -23.13
N LYS A 78 -22.52 -12.92 -23.58
CA LYS A 78 -23.57 -12.22 -24.33
C LYS A 78 -23.38 -12.30 -25.85
N GLN A 79 -22.20 -12.75 -26.30
CA GLN A 79 -21.88 -13.11 -27.69
C GLN A 79 -22.11 -14.61 -27.92
#